data_AF-A0A6G4VCX2-F1
#
_entry.id   AF-A0A6G4VCX2-F1
#
_cell.length_a   1.000
_cell.length_b   1.000
_cell.length_c   1.000
_cell.angle_alpha   90.00
_cell.angle_beta   90.00
_cell.angle_gamma   90.00
#
_symmetry.space_group_name_H-M   'P 1'
#
loop_
_entity.id
_entity.type
_entity.pdbx_description
1 polymer ?
#
loop_
_entity_poly.entity_id
_entity_poly.type
_entity_poly.pdbx_seq_one_letter_code
_entity_poly.pdbx_strand_id
1 'polypeptide(L)'
;MGNWRVRVRGPGGEGLCGAGVFIGSGRILTCAHVVTEALGRPEEQMVPADSAILVDFAPSGDARPRRAKTVDGGWLPARPTSGDIAVLELEAGEPPTVARPAALFAGDWAERTEVSVYGHPRPGLGDGLWVEATATGPGGPNPTWRQLDGRANGVAIQRGFSGAGVWDRRLDGVIGLVVAAYASSVERVAWMFPLAAVAREWTPLAALIKPGNALGGIPRTLTARQCAELARLIASIPAFGTLGARQDLVSLMRPEIGSVVAERPEPHAHLYHLVRTSSDYEGGLDELIGAVRTLVGDSRAARSIAAEVRRFEEEERR
;
A
#
# COMPACT_ATOMS: atom_id res chain seq x y z
N MET A 1 -7.26 12.17 6.28
CA MET A 1 -7.15 11.95 4.81
C MET A 1 -6.09 12.90 4.27
N GLY A 2 -5.18 12.38 3.43
CA GLY A 2 -3.85 12.95 3.20
C GLY A 2 -3.74 14.42 2.78
N ASN A 3 -3.26 15.29 3.69
CA ASN A 3 -2.91 16.68 3.40
C ASN A 3 -1.52 16.83 2.73
N TRP A 4 -1.03 15.80 2.05
CA TRP A 4 0.27 15.77 1.38
C TRP A 4 0.16 15.86 -0.14
N ARG A 5 -1.07 15.83 -0.68
CA ARG A 5 -1.35 15.75 -2.11
C ARG A 5 -0.92 17.03 -2.82
N VAL A 6 -0.12 16.86 -3.87
CA VAL A 6 0.40 17.94 -4.71
C VAL A 6 -0.15 17.80 -6.12
N ARG A 7 -0.42 18.93 -6.78
CA ARG A 7 -0.67 19.01 -8.21
C ARG A 7 0.55 19.57 -8.91
N VAL A 8 0.98 18.94 -10.00
CA VAL A 8 2.04 19.47 -10.87
C VAL A 8 1.39 20.14 -12.06
N ARG A 9 1.71 21.42 -12.26
CA ARG A 9 1.12 22.26 -13.31
C ARG A 9 1.93 22.23 -14.58
N GLY A 10 1.26 22.45 -15.70
CA GLY A 10 1.89 22.57 -17.00
C GLY A 10 2.66 23.88 -17.19
N PRO A 11 3.30 24.05 -18.36
CA PRO A 11 4.02 25.26 -18.71
C PRO A 11 3.18 26.52 -18.48
N GLY A 12 3.76 27.54 -17.84
CA GLY A 12 3.05 28.79 -17.53
C GLY A 12 1.97 28.67 -16.44
N GLY A 13 1.80 27.49 -15.83
CA GLY A 13 0.79 27.24 -14.81
C GLY A 13 -0.57 26.78 -15.35
N GLU A 14 -0.67 26.60 -16.67
CA GLU A 14 -1.88 26.14 -17.35
C GLU A 14 -1.99 24.61 -17.29
N GLY A 15 -3.20 24.12 -17.00
CA GLY A 15 -3.47 22.69 -16.94
C GLY A 15 -2.74 21.95 -15.81
N LEU A 16 -2.93 20.63 -15.79
CA LEU A 16 -2.33 19.70 -14.84
C LEU A 16 -1.61 18.60 -15.62
N CYS A 17 -0.35 18.37 -15.29
CA CYS A 17 0.47 17.30 -15.89
C CYS A 17 0.44 16.02 -15.05
N GLY A 18 0.23 16.15 -13.75
CA GLY A 18 0.19 15.01 -12.84
C GLY A 18 0.04 15.41 -11.38
N ALA A 19 0.41 14.48 -10.52
CA ALA A 19 0.34 14.62 -9.07
C ALA A 19 1.72 14.46 -8.42
N GLY A 20 1.77 14.74 -7.13
CA GLY A 20 2.95 14.52 -6.31
C GLY A 20 2.60 14.27 -4.85
N VAL A 21 3.63 13.89 -4.09
CA VAL A 21 3.55 13.62 -2.65
C VAL A 21 4.50 14.54 -1.92
N PHE A 22 3.98 15.38 -1.03
CA PHE A 22 4.79 16.19 -0.14
C PHE A 22 5.42 15.30 0.94
N ILE A 23 6.74 15.24 0.98
CA ILE A 23 7.51 14.34 1.86
C ILE A 23 8.25 15.07 2.99
N GLY A 24 8.07 16.38 3.11
CA GLY A 24 8.68 17.20 4.16
C GLY A 24 9.94 17.92 3.74
N SER A 25 10.39 18.86 4.58
CA SER A 25 11.54 19.75 4.29
C SER A 25 11.45 20.45 2.94
N GLY A 26 10.24 20.83 2.51
CA GLY A 26 10.01 21.45 1.20
C GLY A 26 10.06 20.49 0.00
N ARG A 27 10.27 19.19 0.20
CA ARG A 27 10.44 18.22 -0.89
C ARG A 27 9.16 17.53 -1.32
N ILE A 28 9.07 17.23 -2.60
CA ILE A 28 7.93 16.61 -3.26
C ILE A 28 8.44 15.46 -4.14
N LEU A 29 7.85 14.28 -4.01
CA LEU A 29 8.05 13.18 -4.95
C LEU A 29 7.01 13.21 -6.05
N THR A 30 7.41 12.94 -7.28
CA THR A 30 6.54 12.77 -8.46
C THR A 30 7.22 11.86 -9.48
N CYS A 31 6.62 11.69 -10.66
CA CYS A 31 7.22 10.97 -11.78
C CYS A 31 8.11 11.87 -12.62
N ALA A 32 9.16 11.32 -13.23
CA ALA A 32 10.06 12.06 -14.11
C ALA A 32 9.33 12.53 -15.38
N HIS A 33 8.45 11.70 -15.95
CA HIS A 33 7.68 12.10 -17.14
C HIS A 33 6.70 13.24 -16.86
N VAL A 34 6.20 13.36 -15.62
CA VAL A 34 5.34 14.48 -15.20
C VAL A 34 6.14 15.78 -15.22
N VAL A 35 7.42 15.73 -14.85
CA VAL A 35 8.32 16.89 -14.89
C VAL A 35 8.68 17.29 -16.32
N THR A 36 8.99 16.35 -17.21
CA THR A 36 9.24 16.67 -18.62
C THR A 36 8.00 17.27 -19.28
N GLU A 37 6.81 16.72 -19.00
CA GLU A 37 5.55 17.26 -19.49
C GLU A 37 5.29 18.67 -18.95
N ALA A 38 5.51 18.91 -17.66
CA ALA A 38 5.39 20.24 -17.04
C ALA A 38 6.34 21.29 -17.63
N LEU A 39 7.47 20.85 -18.20
CA LEU A 39 8.43 21.67 -18.91
C LEU A 39 8.16 21.78 -20.42
N GLY A 40 7.14 21.09 -20.95
CA GLY A 40 6.86 21.02 -22.38
C GLY A 40 7.97 20.32 -23.18
N ARG A 41 8.63 19.33 -22.56
CA ARG A 41 9.75 18.57 -23.14
C ARG A 41 9.35 17.14 -23.46
N PRO A 42 10.00 16.47 -24.44
CA PRO A 42 9.87 15.04 -24.65
C PRO A 42 10.23 14.23 -23.39
N GLU A 43 9.59 13.07 -23.22
CA GLU A 43 9.69 12.23 -22.02
C GLU A 43 11.12 11.74 -21.74
N GLU A 44 11.88 11.42 -22.79
CA GLU A 44 13.25 10.93 -22.67
C GLU A 44 14.29 12.06 -22.48
N GLN A 45 13.87 13.32 -22.56
CA GLN A 45 14.79 14.43 -22.47
C GLN A 45 15.29 14.62 -21.04
N MET A 46 16.61 14.66 -20.89
CA MET A 46 17.29 15.02 -19.65
C MET A 46 16.80 16.38 -19.11
N VAL A 47 16.30 16.38 -17.87
CA VAL A 47 15.95 17.59 -17.12
C VAL A 47 17.09 17.94 -16.15
N PRO A 48 17.80 19.07 -16.36
CA PRO A 48 18.84 19.52 -15.43
C PRO A 48 18.30 19.75 -14.02
N ALA A 49 19.18 19.67 -13.02
CA ALA A 49 18.91 20.22 -11.70
C ALA A 49 18.52 21.72 -11.80
N ASP A 50 17.80 22.21 -10.80
CA ASP A 50 17.30 23.60 -10.74
C ASP A 50 16.27 24.00 -11.81
N SER A 51 15.76 23.03 -12.58
CA SER A 51 14.67 23.29 -13.52
C SER A 51 13.39 23.66 -12.78
N ALA A 52 12.85 24.84 -13.06
CA ALA A 52 11.70 25.39 -12.34
C ALA A 52 10.37 24.76 -12.80
N ILE A 53 9.58 24.30 -11.83
CA ILE A 53 8.28 23.66 -11.97
C ILE A 53 7.27 24.40 -11.11
N LEU A 54 6.01 24.50 -11.56
CA LEU A 54 4.93 25.03 -10.74
C LEU A 54 4.13 23.89 -10.11
N VAL A 55 3.89 24.01 -8.81
CA VAL A 55 3.10 23.08 -8.03
C VAL A 55 2.07 23.81 -7.17
N ASP A 56 1.02 23.14 -6.76
CA ASP A 56 0.14 23.63 -5.70
C ASP A 56 -0.42 22.50 -4.83
N PHE A 57 -1.08 22.91 -3.74
CA PHE A 57 -1.62 22.03 -2.71
C PHE A 57 -3.14 22.18 -2.61
N ALA A 58 -3.81 22.51 -3.71
CA ALA A 58 -5.26 22.74 -3.71
C ALA A 58 -6.10 21.60 -3.12
N PRO A 59 -5.73 20.31 -3.24
CA PRO A 59 -6.45 19.23 -2.56
C PRO A 59 -6.49 19.35 -1.03
N SER A 60 -5.59 20.15 -0.46
CA SER A 60 -5.53 20.50 0.97
C SER A 60 -6.08 21.90 1.29
N GLY A 61 -6.72 22.57 0.31
CA GLY A 61 -7.26 23.93 0.46
C GLY A 61 -6.28 25.07 0.16
N ASP A 62 -5.05 24.76 -0.28
CA ASP A 62 -4.02 25.76 -0.58
C ASP A 62 -3.69 25.76 -2.08
N ALA A 63 -4.52 26.46 -2.86
CA ALA A 63 -4.44 26.49 -4.30
C ALA A 63 -3.38 27.45 -4.87
N ARG A 64 -2.65 28.18 -4.01
CA ARG A 64 -1.63 29.13 -4.45
C ARG A 64 -0.51 28.39 -5.18
N PRO A 65 -0.23 28.71 -6.46
CA PRO A 65 0.92 28.17 -7.17
C PRO A 65 2.22 28.56 -6.48
N ARG A 66 3.15 27.61 -6.44
CA ARG A 66 4.48 27.74 -5.84
C ARG A 66 5.52 27.25 -6.81
N ARG A 67 6.70 27.85 -6.74
CA ARG A 67 7.86 27.40 -7.51
C ARG A 67 8.55 26.27 -6.76
N ALA A 68 8.86 25.22 -7.49
CA ALA A 68 9.73 24.15 -7.06
C ALA A 68 10.81 23.92 -8.10
N LYS A 69 11.92 23.32 -7.70
CA LYS A 69 13.06 23.00 -8.56
C LYS A 69 13.39 21.54 -8.50
N THR A 70 13.85 20.97 -9.61
CA THR A 70 14.42 19.62 -9.61
C THR A 70 15.67 19.56 -8.72
N VAL A 71 15.68 18.61 -7.79
CA VAL A 71 16.82 18.39 -6.89
C VAL A 71 17.95 17.69 -7.64
N ASP A 72 19.20 18.07 -7.35
CA ASP A 72 20.37 17.38 -7.89
C ASP A 72 20.40 15.90 -7.47
N GLY A 73 20.67 15.01 -8.43
CA GLY A 73 20.52 13.56 -8.26
C GLY A 73 19.10 13.07 -7.96
N GLY A 74 18.10 13.95 -7.99
CA GLY A 74 16.70 13.64 -7.71
C GLY A 74 15.86 13.33 -8.96
N TRP A 75 16.43 13.40 -10.15
CA TRP A 75 15.75 13.04 -11.41
C TRP A 75 16.26 11.70 -11.92
N LEU A 76 15.37 10.72 -12.02
CA LEU A 76 15.62 9.35 -12.40
C LEU A 76 14.60 8.98 -13.49
N PRO A 77 14.97 8.98 -14.77
CA PRO A 77 14.03 8.83 -15.88
C PRO A 77 13.60 7.39 -16.08
N ALA A 78 12.37 7.22 -16.57
CA ALA A 78 11.81 5.92 -16.93
C ALA A 78 12.78 5.16 -17.85
N ARG A 79 13.36 4.07 -17.36
CA ARG A 79 14.22 3.15 -18.12
C ARG A 79 13.86 1.70 -17.76
N PRO A 80 14.24 0.70 -18.56
CA PRO A 80 14.00 -0.71 -18.21
C PRO A 80 14.60 -1.12 -16.85
N THR A 81 15.70 -0.47 -16.44
CA THR A 81 16.45 -0.76 -15.21
C THR A 81 16.43 0.37 -14.19
N SER A 82 15.74 1.48 -14.47
CA SER A 82 15.69 2.64 -13.58
C SER A 82 14.26 3.16 -13.48
N GLY A 83 13.98 3.78 -12.34
CA GLY A 83 12.68 4.35 -11.99
C GLY A 83 12.12 5.39 -12.94
N ASP A 84 10.89 5.82 -12.68
CA ASP A 84 10.29 7.04 -13.22
C ASP A 84 10.01 7.98 -12.04
N ILE A 85 11.07 8.59 -11.50
CA ILE A 85 11.05 9.36 -10.26
C ILE A 85 11.64 10.74 -10.50
N ALA A 86 10.97 11.77 -9.99
CA ALA A 86 11.56 13.07 -9.79
C ALA A 86 11.32 13.58 -8.38
N VAL A 87 12.34 14.22 -7.82
CA VAL A 87 12.29 14.93 -6.55
C VAL A 87 12.34 16.42 -6.84
N LEU A 88 11.35 17.13 -6.34
CA LEU A 88 11.28 18.58 -6.41
C LEU A 88 11.50 19.17 -5.01
N GLU A 89 12.08 20.36 -4.94
CA GLU A 89 12.24 21.16 -3.74
C GLU A 89 11.58 22.52 -3.93
N LEU A 90 10.67 22.89 -3.03
CA LEU A 90 10.03 24.20 -3.01
C LEU A 90 11.08 25.30 -2.81
N GLU A 91 10.92 26.42 -3.52
CA GLU A 91 11.76 27.59 -3.31
C GLU A 91 11.63 28.10 -1.85
N ALA A 92 12.75 28.61 -1.32
CA ALA A 92 12.82 29.10 0.05
C ALA A 92 11.77 30.20 0.30
N GLY A 93 11.07 30.11 1.43
CA GLY A 93 10.03 31.08 1.81
C GLY A 93 8.64 30.78 1.24
N GLU A 94 8.45 29.68 0.51
CA GLU A 94 7.14 29.27 -0.02
C GLU A 94 6.56 27.99 0.64
N PRO A 95 6.56 27.81 1.98
CA PRO A 95 5.96 26.61 2.56
C PRO A 95 4.43 26.56 2.29
N PRO A 96 3.85 25.36 2.16
CA PRO A 96 2.40 25.22 2.16
C PRO A 96 1.84 25.57 3.54
N THR A 97 0.67 26.23 3.58
CA THR A 97 0.08 26.67 4.85
C THR A 97 -0.68 25.53 5.53
N VAL A 98 -1.46 24.77 4.75
CA VAL A 98 -2.32 23.69 5.24
C VAL A 98 -1.72 22.31 5.02
N ALA A 99 -0.96 22.13 3.94
CA ALA A 99 -0.41 20.82 3.61
C ALA A 99 0.57 20.33 4.70
N ARG A 100 0.61 19.02 4.90
CA ARG A 100 1.50 18.33 5.84
C ARG A 100 2.19 17.18 5.12
N PRO A 101 3.46 16.88 5.45
CA PRO A 101 4.16 15.76 4.85
C PRO A 101 3.42 14.43 5.05
N ALA A 102 3.49 13.55 4.06
CA ALA A 102 2.98 12.19 4.18
C ALA A 102 3.81 11.38 5.21
N ALA A 103 3.15 10.49 5.96
CA ALA A 103 3.84 9.35 6.53
C ALA A 103 4.22 8.39 5.39
N LEU A 104 5.47 7.97 5.34
CA LEU A 104 6.01 7.15 4.25
C LEU A 104 6.35 5.75 4.76
N PHE A 105 6.01 4.74 3.98
CA PHE A 105 6.20 3.32 4.30
C PHE A 105 6.73 2.56 3.08
N ALA A 106 7.43 1.44 3.31
CA ALA A 106 8.21 0.71 2.30
C ALA A 106 7.36 0.23 1.09
N GLY A 107 6.22 -0.42 1.34
CA GLY A 107 5.26 -0.80 0.29
C GLY A 107 5.63 -2.01 -0.59
N ASP A 108 6.73 -2.70 -0.28
CA ASP A 108 7.25 -3.87 -1.01
C ASP A 108 6.81 -5.22 -0.42
N TRP A 109 5.78 -5.21 0.43
CA TRP A 109 5.20 -6.40 1.07
C TRP A 109 4.58 -7.38 0.05
N ALA A 110 4.57 -8.68 0.35
CA ALA A 110 3.96 -9.68 -0.54
C ALA A 110 2.41 -9.64 -0.54
N GLU A 111 1.80 -9.13 0.53
CA GLU A 111 0.36 -9.14 0.73
C GLU A 111 -0.40 -8.19 -0.20
N ARG A 112 -1.64 -8.60 -0.54
CA ARG A 112 -2.59 -7.72 -1.19
C ARG A 112 -3.01 -6.62 -0.23
N THR A 113 -2.88 -5.37 -0.66
CA THR A 113 -3.16 -4.21 0.18
C THR A 113 -4.26 -3.35 -0.46
N GLU A 114 -5.33 -3.07 0.29
CA GLU A 114 -6.35 -2.12 -0.13
C GLU A 114 -5.81 -0.70 -0.04
N VAL A 115 -5.83 0.01 -1.16
CA VAL A 115 -5.22 1.34 -1.29
C VAL A 115 -6.20 2.34 -1.88
N SER A 116 -5.90 3.61 -1.70
CA SER A 116 -6.57 4.69 -2.43
C SER A 116 -5.55 5.62 -3.06
N VAL A 117 -5.87 6.10 -4.25
CA VAL A 117 -5.06 7.06 -5.01
C VAL A 117 -5.91 8.27 -5.35
N TYR A 118 -5.31 9.45 -5.36
CA TYR A 118 -6.00 10.69 -5.70
C TYR A 118 -5.33 11.35 -6.89
N GLY A 119 -6.10 11.61 -7.95
CA GLY A 119 -5.57 12.16 -9.19
C GLY A 119 -6.59 13.00 -9.96
N HIS A 120 -6.17 13.50 -11.12
CA HIS A 120 -6.92 14.48 -11.91
C HIS A 120 -7.09 14.00 -13.37
N PRO A 121 -7.98 13.02 -13.62
CA PRO A 121 -8.04 12.31 -14.90
C PRO A 121 -8.61 13.10 -16.08
N ARG A 122 -9.27 14.24 -15.86
CA ARG A 122 -9.89 15.05 -16.92
C ARG A 122 -9.69 16.55 -16.66
N PRO A 123 -9.40 17.34 -17.69
CA PRO A 123 -9.53 18.80 -17.62
C PRO A 123 -10.96 19.17 -17.17
N GLY A 124 -11.09 20.08 -16.20
CA GLY A 124 -12.39 20.53 -15.68
C GLY A 124 -12.90 19.83 -14.42
N LEU A 125 -12.37 18.66 -14.05
CA LEU A 125 -12.55 18.08 -12.71
C LEU A 125 -11.46 18.63 -11.77
N GLY A 126 -11.49 19.94 -11.54
CA GLY A 126 -10.42 20.68 -10.85
C GLY A 126 -10.12 20.19 -9.42
N ASP A 127 -11.11 19.56 -8.78
CA ASP A 127 -11.05 19.04 -7.41
C ASP A 127 -10.59 17.58 -7.33
N GLY A 128 -10.11 16.98 -8.44
CA GLY A 128 -9.61 15.62 -8.51
C GLY A 128 -10.63 14.56 -8.07
N LEU A 129 -10.19 13.30 -7.95
CA LEU A 129 -11.00 12.26 -7.32
C LEU A 129 -10.15 11.16 -6.69
N TRP A 130 -10.70 10.55 -5.65
CA TRP A 130 -10.18 9.34 -5.05
C TRP A 130 -10.64 8.11 -5.85
N VAL A 131 -9.71 7.20 -6.09
CA VAL A 131 -9.96 5.87 -6.65
C VAL A 131 -9.46 4.83 -5.67
N GLU A 132 -10.30 3.83 -5.40
CA GLU A 132 -9.93 2.66 -4.61
C GLU A 132 -9.38 1.56 -5.54
N ALA A 133 -8.31 0.92 -5.11
CA ALA A 133 -7.67 -0.17 -5.82
C ALA A 133 -7.05 -1.17 -4.84
N THR A 134 -6.68 -2.34 -5.33
CA THR A 134 -5.90 -3.32 -4.58
C THR A 134 -4.48 -3.36 -5.15
N ALA A 135 -3.47 -3.10 -4.32
CA ALA A 135 -2.08 -3.35 -4.67
C ALA A 135 -1.79 -4.86 -4.54
N THR A 136 -1.33 -5.49 -5.62
CA THR A 136 -1.14 -6.96 -5.67
C THR A 136 0.33 -7.33 -5.91
N GLY A 137 0.63 -8.29 -6.79
CA GLY A 137 1.98 -8.82 -6.95
C GLY A 137 2.92 -7.89 -7.72
N PRO A 138 4.21 -8.24 -7.78
CA PRO A 138 5.15 -7.62 -8.70
C PRO A 138 4.69 -7.77 -10.15
N GLY A 139 4.92 -6.76 -10.99
CA GLY A 139 4.59 -6.83 -12.40
C GLY A 139 4.81 -5.52 -13.16
N GLY A 140 4.54 -5.56 -14.46
CA GLY A 140 4.76 -4.43 -15.36
C GLY A 140 6.16 -4.43 -15.98
N PRO A 141 6.59 -3.32 -16.60
CA PRO A 141 7.86 -3.22 -17.33
C PRO A 141 9.10 -3.24 -16.41
N ASN A 142 8.92 -3.13 -15.08
CA ASN A 142 9.99 -3.21 -14.10
C ASN A 142 9.58 -4.21 -13.00
N PRO A 143 10.42 -5.21 -12.68
CA PRO A 143 10.07 -6.28 -11.73
C PRO A 143 9.91 -5.78 -10.28
N THR A 144 10.33 -4.56 -9.97
CA THR A 144 10.14 -3.95 -8.65
C THR A 144 8.82 -3.18 -8.51
N TRP A 145 8.09 -2.98 -9.61
CA TRP A 145 6.78 -2.36 -9.58
C TRP A 145 5.72 -3.34 -9.12
N ARG A 146 4.62 -2.81 -8.57
CA ARG A 146 3.48 -3.58 -8.11
C ARG A 146 2.22 -3.21 -8.89
N GLN A 147 1.42 -4.21 -9.21
CA GLN A 147 0.15 -4.02 -9.89
C GLN A 147 -0.88 -3.34 -8.97
N LEU A 148 -1.65 -2.41 -9.53
CA LEU A 148 -2.83 -1.82 -8.92
C LEU A 148 -4.06 -2.28 -9.71
N ASP A 149 -4.92 -3.03 -9.04
CA ASP A 149 -6.19 -3.50 -9.60
C ASP A 149 -7.31 -2.54 -9.21
N GLY A 150 -7.80 -1.75 -10.17
CA GLY A 150 -8.96 -0.89 -9.94
C GLY A 150 -10.25 -1.68 -9.76
N ARG A 151 -11.21 -1.13 -9.02
CA ARG A 151 -12.53 -1.75 -8.85
C ARG A 151 -13.27 -1.90 -10.19
N ALA A 152 -14.03 -2.98 -10.35
CA ALA A 152 -14.75 -3.31 -11.58
C ALA A 152 -15.76 -2.25 -12.05
N ASN A 153 -16.31 -1.42 -11.15
CA ASN A 153 -17.20 -0.30 -11.50
C ASN A 153 -16.60 1.07 -11.13
N GLY A 154 -15.29 1.12 -10.89
CA GLY A 154 -14.56 2.33 -10.51
C GLY A 154 -14.01 3.10 -11.71
N VAL A 155 -13.60 4.35 -11.46
CA VAL A 155 -12.81 5.13 -12.41
C VAL A 155 -11.43 4.48 -12.54
N ALA A 156 -10.97 4.28 -13.78
CA ALA A 156 -9.64 3.72 -14.02
C ALA A 156 -8.54 4.68 -13.56
N ILE A 157 -7.48 4.13 -12.96
CA ILE A 157 -6.24 4.85 -12.73
C ILE A 157 -5.59 5.05 -14.11
N GLN A 158 -5.41 6.30 -14.51
CA GLN A 158 -5.00 6.68 -15.85
C GLN A 158 -4.11 7.93 -15.81
N ARG A 159 -3.78 8.49 -16.98
CA ARG A 159 -3.09 9.78 -17.10
C ARG A 159 -3.75 10.85 -16.19
N GLY A 160 -2.94 11.60 -15.47
CA GLY A 160 -3.37 12.53 -14.42
C GLY A 160 -3.33 11.96 -13.00
N PHE A 161 -3.13 10.64 -12.84
CA PHE A 161 -2.75 10.02 -11.56
C PHE A 161 -1.24 9.81 -11.42
N SER A 162 -0.45 9.94 -12.49
CA SER A 162 1.02 9.80 -12.43
C SER A 162 1.62 10.69 -11.34
N GLY A 163 2.50 10.10 -10.52
CA GLY A 163 3.13 10.75 -9.38
C GLY A 163 2.25 10.86 -8.13
N ALA A 164 0.99 10.41 -8.18
CA ALA A 164 0.13 10.37 -7.00
C ALA A 164 0.63 9.36 -5.97
N GLY A 165 0.49 9.68 -4.70
CA GLY A 165 0.77 8.74 -3.62
C GLY A 165 -0.28 7.62 -3.59
N VAL A 166 0.20 6.38 -3.54
CA VAL A 166 -0.61 5.21 -3.20
C VAL A 166 -0.74 5.14 -1.69
N TRP A 167 -1.93 5.44 -1.19
CA TRP A 167 -2.21 5.56 0.23
C TRP A 167 -2.83 4.28 0.78
N ASP A 168 -2.17 3.71 1.78
CA ASP A 168 -2.69 2.59 2.56
C ASP A 168 -3.51 3.13 3.73
N ARG A 169 -4.77 2.72 3.81
CA ARG A 169 -5.72 3.13 4.86
C ARG A 169 -5.33 2.62 6.24
N ARG A 170 -4.74 1.43 6.32
CA ARG A 170 -4.36 0.79 7.59
C ARG A 170 -3.16 1.48 8.22
N LEU A 171 -2.18 1.84 7.39
CA LEU A 171 -0.97 2.53 7.83
C LEU A 171 -1.15 4.05 7.96
N ASP A 172 -2.26 4.60 7.43
CA ASP A 172 -2.48 6.04 7.25
C ASP A 172 -1.26 6.73 6.61
N GLY A 173 -0.75 6.14 5.52
CA GLY A 173 0.45 6.66 4.86
C GLY A 173 0.62 6.19 3.42
N VAL A 174 1.59 6.81 2.77
CA VAL A 174 1.94 6.53 1.37
C VAL A 174 2.93 5.37 1.33
N ILE A 175 2.61 4.35 0.54
CA ILE A 175 3.43 3.14 0.35
C ILE A 175 4.12 3.08 -1.02
N GLY A 176 3.73 3.95 -1.95
CA GLY A 176 4.30 3.99 -3.30
C GLY A 176 3.83 5.21 -4.09
N LEU A 177 4.34 5.34 -5.31
CA LEU A 177 3.90 6.34 -6.29
C LEU A 177 3.23 5.64 -7.46
N VAL A 178 2.12 6.19 -7.96
CA VAL A 178 1.52 5.73 -9.21
C VAL A 178 2.46 6.09 -10.35
N VAL A 179 2.89 5.08 -11.11
CA VAL A 179 3.68 5.22 -12.33
C VAL A 179 2.81 4.70 -13.45
N ALA A 180 1.99 5.58 -14.03
CA ALA A 180 1.14 5.17 -15.15
C ALA A 180 2.00 5.09 -16.42
N ALA A 181 2.71 3.99 -16.59
CA ALA A 181 3.30 3.62 -17.86
C ALA A 181 2.41 2.57 -18.54
N TYR A 182 2.18 2.79 -19.82
CA TYR A 182 1.47 1.95 -20.78
C TYR A 182 -0.04 2.05 -20.73
N ALA A 183 -0.60 2.48 -21.86
CA ALA A 183 -1.95 2.17 -22.29
C ALA A 183 -2.10 0.64 -22.31
N SER A 184 -2.34 0.06 -21.14
CA SER A 184 -2.66 -1.34 -20.99
C SER A 184 -3.95 -1.59 -21.75
N SER A 185 -3.91 -2.50 -22.71
CA SER A 185 -5.08 -3.03 -23.41
C SER A 185 -6.03 -3.81 -22.50
N VAL A 186 -5.65 -4.00 -21.23
CA VAL A 186 -6.48 -4.57 -20.17
C VAL A 186 -7.09 -3.41 -19.36
N GLU A 187 -8.41 -3.32 -19.40
CA GLU A 187 -9.16 -2.28 -18.69
C GLU A 187 -8.86 -2.31 -17.17
N ARG A 188 -8.45 -1.17 -16.60
CA ARG A 188 -8.32 -0.88 -15.14
C ARG A 188 -7.11 -1.43 -14.38
N VAL A 189 -6.05 -1.85 -15.07
CA VAL A 189 -4.75 -2.14 -14.43
C VAL A 189 -3.85 -0.90 -14.48
N ALA A 190 -3.21 -0.58 -13.36
CA ALA A 190 -2.14 0.41 -13.27
C ALA A 190 -0.95 -0.15 -12.49
N TRP A 191 0.13 0.63 -12.39
CA TRP A 191 1.34 0.23 -11.67
C TRP A 191 1.69 1.26 -10.61
N MET A 192 2.25 0.78 -9.51
CA MET A 192 2.93 1.62 -8.53
C MET A 192 4.39 1.24 -8.41
N PHE A 193 5.19 2.24 -8.06
CA PHE A 193 6.56 2.06 -7.65
C PHE A 193 6.65 2.14 -6.12
N PRO A 194 6.91 1.02 -5.41
CA PRO A 194 7.00 1.00 -3.95
C PRO A 194 8.07 1.95 -3.43
N LEU A 195 7.84 2.63 -2.30
CA LEU A 195 8.82 3.59 -1.78
C LEU A 195 10.14 2.92 -1.35
N ALA A 196 10.13 1.65 -0.97
CA ALA A 196 11.35 0.88 -0.72
C ALA A 196 12.25 0.83 -1.97
N ALA A 197 11.64 0.68 -3.15
CA ALA A 197 12.36 0.65 -4.40
C ALA A 197 12.79 2.06 -4.84
N VAL A 198 11.93 3.07 -4.63
CA VAL A 198 12.29 4.48 -4.81
C VAL A 198 13.49 4.86 -3.92
N ALA A 199 13.54 4.37 -2.68
CA ALA A 199 14.63 4.64 -1.75
C ALA A 199 15.95 3.95 -2.11
N ARG A 200 15.93 2.91 -2.94
CA ARG A 200 17.15 2.32 -3.51
C ARG A 200 17.73 3.16 -4.65
N GLU A 201 16.88 3.87 -5.37
CA GLU A 201 17.28 4.76 -6.49
C GLU A 201 17.67 6.15 -5.98
N TRP A 202 16.88 6.71 -5.06
CA TRP A 202 17.15 7.98 -4.38
C TRP A 202 17.29 7.76 -2.86
N THR A 203 18.51 7.43 -2.45
CA THR A 203 18.88 7.06 -1.08
C THR A 203 18.41 8.01 0.02
N PRO A 204 18.33 9.35 -0.17
CA PRO A 204 17.82 10.25 0.87
C PRO A 204 16.38 9.92 1.33
N LEU A 205 15.57 9.26 0.51
CA LEU A 205 14.23 8.82 0.92
C LEU A 205 14.25 7.79 2.04
N ALA A 206 15.28 6.95 2.11
CA ALA A 206 15.37 5.87 3.10
C ALA A 206 15.25 6.38 4.55
N ALA A 207 15.79 7.57 4.83
CA ALA A 207 15.71 8.20 6.15
C ALA A 207 14.30 8.73 6.50
N LEU A 208 13.41 8.89 5.51
CA LEU A 208 12.04 9.37 5.68
C LEU A 208 11.03 8.22 5.74
N ILE A 209 11.41 7.02 5.28
CA ILE A 209 10.58 5.83 5.39
C ILE A 209 10.51 5.49 6.87
N LYS A 210 9.29 5.61 7.42
CA LYS A 210 9.02 5.13 8.76
C LYS A 210 9.15 3.62 8.75
N PRO A 211 9.58 3.01 9.86
CA PRO A 211 9.25 1.61 10.08
C PRO A 211 7.73 1.54 9.93
N GLY A 212 7.25 0.88 8.88
CA GLY A 212 5.89 0.36 8.86
C GLY A 212 5.73 -0.32 10.19
N ASN A 213 4.70 0.02 10.96
CA ASN A 213 4.59 -0.45 12.32
C ASN A 213 4.87 -1.96 12.33
N ALA A 214 6.07 -2.31 12.77
CA ALA A 214 6.49 -3.67 13.07
C ALA A 214 6.11 -4.00 14.52
N LEU A 215 5.26 -3.17 15.16
CA LEU A 215 4.25 -3.61 16.13
C LEU A 215 2.94 -3.93 15.40
N GLY A 216 3.14 -4.50 14.24
CA GLY A 216 2.20 -4.97 13.25
C GLY A 216 2.74 -6.32 12.81
N GLY A 217 2.71 -7.33 13.68
CA GLY A 217 3.39 -8.62 13.45
C GLY A 217 3.17 -9.08 12.02
N ILE A 218 4.24 -9.56 11.36
CA ILE A 218 4.14 -10.37 10.14
C ILE A 218 2.89 -11.23 10.34
N PRO A 219 1.83 -11.16 9.50
CA PRO A 219 0.73 -12.10 9.67
C PRO A 219 1.37 -13.46 9.64
N ARG A 220 1.30 -14.13 10.80
CA ARG A 220 2.09 -15.31 11.16
C ARG A 220 1.75 -16.37 10.14
N THR A 221 2.43 -16.38 8.99
CA THR A 221 1.96 -17.13 7.83
C THR A 221 2.43 -18.55 8.02
N LEU A 222 1.67 -19.29 8.84
CA LEU A 222 1.89 -20.70 9.05
C LEU A 222 1.96 -21.39 7.69
N THR A 223 2.99 -22.19 7.48
CA THR A 223 3.06 -23.07 6.32
C THR A 223 1.80 -23.93 6.24
N ALA A 224 1.47 -24.44 5.04
CA ALA A 224 0.32 -25.34 4.87
C ALA A 224 0.36 -26.55 5.82
N ARG A 225 1.58 -27.04 6.13
CA ARG A 225 1.81 -28.11 7.09
C ARG A 225 1.42 -27.71 8.52
N GLN A 226 1.88 -26.55 8.98
CA GLN A 226 1.59 -26.02 10.32
C GLN A 226 0.09 -25.69 10.48
N CYS A 227 -0.55 -25.13 9.44
CA CYS A 227 -2.00 -24.93 9.41
C CYS A 227 -2.76 -26.25 9.60
N ALA A 228 -2.35 -27.30 8.88
CA ALA A 228 -2.98 -28.62 8.99
C ALA A 228 -2.74 -29.27 10.37
N GLU A 229 -1.60 -29.01 11.00
CA GLU A 229 -1.28 -29.52 12.33
C GLU A 229 -2.16 -28.87 13.42
N LEU A 230 -2.29 -27.54 13.42
CA LEU A 230 -3.20 -26.85 14.33
C LEU A 230 -4.67 -27.22 14.09
N ALA A 231 -5.08 -27.33 12.82
CA ALA A 231 -6.44 -27.75 12.49
C ALA A 231 -6.77 -29.13 13.05
N ARG A 232 -5.82 -30.09 13.02
CA ARG A 232 -5.99 -31.41 13.66
C ARG A 232 -6.09 -31.31 15.17
N LEU A 233 -5.27 -30.48 15.81
CA LEU A 233 -5.32 -30.29 17.26
C LEU A 233 -6.66 -29.70 17.69
N ILE A 234 -7.16 -28.69 17.00
CA ILE A 234 -8.48 -28.09 17.29
C ILE A 234 -9.59 -29.11 16.99
N ALA A 235 -9.50 -29.85 15.89
CA ALA A 235 -10.49 -30.87 15.52
C ALA A 235 -10.55 -32.05 16.53
N SER A 236 -9.48 -32.28 17.30
CA SER A 236 -9.45 -33.31 18.35
C SER A 236 -10.27 -32.95 19.58
N ILE A 237 -10.70 -31.69 19.72
CA ILE A 237 -11.55 -31.23 20.81
C ILE A 237 -13.00 -31.63 20.50
N PRO A 238 -13.65 -32.49 21.32
CA PRO A 238 -14.99 -33.00 21.01
C PRO A 238 -16.05 -31.90 20.81
N ALA A 239 -15.89 -30.76 21.49
CA ALA A 239 -16.78 -29.61 21.37
C ALA A 239 -16.87 -29.06 19.93
N PHE A 240 -15.83 -29.21 19.10
CA PHE A 240 -15.80 -28.69 17.73
C PHE A 240 -16.16 -29.74 16.67
N GLY A 241 -16.73 -30.87 17.08
CA GLY A 241 -17.18 -31.93 16.18
C GLY A 241 -18.37 -31.53 15.29
N THR A 242 -19.22 -30.60 15.76
CA THR A 242 -20.40 -30.14 15.03
C THR A 242 -20.12 -28.86 14.24
N LEU A 243 -20.89 -28.63 13.15
CA LEU A 243 -20.76 -27.42 12.35
C LEU A 243 -21.12 -26.16 13.15
N GLY A 244 -22.21 -26.22 13.93
CA GLY A 244 -22.66 -25.09 14.78
C GLY A 244 -21.59 -24.63 15.77
N ALA A 245 -20.93 -25.57 16.47
CA ALA A 245 -19.87 -25.20 17.40
C ALA A 245 -18.62 -24.61 16.70
N ARG A 246 -18.36 -24.98 15.44
CA ARG A 246 -17.30 -24.33 14.64
C ARG A 246 -17.73 -22.95 14.17
N GLN A 247 -19.01 -22.74 13.85
CA GLN A 247 -19.55 -21.42 13.53
C GLN A 247 -19.53 -20.50 14.75
N ASP A 248 -19.77 -21.01 15.96
CA ASP A 248 -19.60 -20.27 17.21
C ASP A 248 -18.15 -19.82 17.39
N LEU A 249 -17.20 -20.64 16.95
CA LEU A 249 -15.79 -20.28 16.99
C LEU A 249 -15.44 -19.18 15.98
N VAL A 250 -16.02 -19.24 14.77
CA VAL A 250 -15.87 -18.22 13.73
C VAL A 250 -16.55 -16.90 14.15
N SER A 251 -17.69 -16.95 14.85
CA SER A 251 -18.43 -15.76 15.27
C SER A 251 -17.76 -14.97 16.41
N LEU A 252 -16.88 -15.64 17.16
CA LEU A 252 -16.02 -14.99 18.15
C LEU A 252 -14.80 -14.30 17.52
N MET A 253 -14.51 -14.56 16.23
CA MET A 253 -13.48 -13.84 15.50
C MET A 253 -14.01 -12.49 15.03
N ARG A 254 -13.12 -11.50 14.95
CA ARG A 254 -13.41 -10.18 14.40
C ARG A 254 -13.90 -10.28 12.95
N PRO A 255 -14.75 -9.34 12.50
CA PRO A 255 -15.42 -9.42 11.20
C PRO A 255 -14.47 -9.62 10.01
N GLU A 256 -13.26 -9.06 10.09
CA GLU A 256 -12.23 -9.16 9.04
C GLU A 256 -11.73 -10.59 8.84
N ILE A 257 -11.69 -11.39 9.91
CA ILE A 257 -11.31 -12.81 9.83
C ILE A 257 -12.56 -13.65 9.56
N GLY A 258 -13.61 -13.50 10.39
CA GLY A 258 -14.77 -14.39 10.38
C GLY A 258 -15.54 -14.40 9.06
N SER A 259 -15.66 -13.25 8.38
CA SER A 259 -16.39 -13.15 7.11
C SER A 259 -15.70 -13.83 5.92
N VAL A 260 -14.39 -14.13 6.04
CA VAL A 260 -13.57 -14.73 4.98
C VAL A 260 -13.49 -16.25 5.13
N VAL A 261 -13.80 -16.79 6.31
CA VAL A 261 -13.73 -18.23 6.57
C VAL A 261 -14.83 -18.95 5.80
N ALA A 262 -14.43 -19.72 4.79
CA ALA A 262 -15.35 -20.55 4.03
C ALA A 262 -15.91 -21.68 4.91
N GLU A 263 -17.24 -21.75 5.01
CA GLU A 263 -17.91 -22.84 5.70
C GLU A 263 -17.61 -24.17 5.03
N ARG A 264 -17.23 -25.17 5.84
CA ARG A 264 -17.05 -26.56 5.38
C ARG A 264 -17.78 -27.55 6.28
N PRO A 265 -18.45 -28.57 5.69
CA PRO A 265 -19.11 -29.60 6.48
C PRO A 265 -18.12 -30.47 7.25
N GLU A 266 -16.94 -30.75 6.68
CA GLU A 266 -15.91 -31.55 7.34
C GLU A 266 -15.18 -30.75 8.44
N PRO A 267 -15.07 -31.27 9.68
CA PRO A 267 -14.46 -30.55 10.80
C PRO A 267 -13.04 -30.05 10.54
N HIS A 268 -12.17 -30.93 10.03
CA HIS A 268 -10.79 -30.59 9.74
C HIS A 268 -10.68 -29.55 8.63
N ALA A 269 -11.49 -29.64 7.57
CA ALA A 269 -11.44 -28.69 6.45
C ALA A 269 -11.88 -27.30 6.88
N HIS A 270 -12.94 -27.20 7.69
CA HIS A 270 -13.42 -25.93 8.22
C HIS A 270 -12.38 -25.29 9.13
N LEU A 271 -11.82 -26.06 10.06
CA LEU A 271 -10.81 -25.58 11.01
C LEU A 271 -9.50 -25.22 10.31
N TYR A 272 -9.13 -25.92 9.23
CA TYR A 272 -7.98 -25.55 8.41
C TYR A 272 -8.17 -24.19 7.74
N HIS A 273 -9.35 -23.92 7.16
CA HIS A 273 -9.65 -22.61 6.60
C HIS A 273 -9.61 -21.52 7.67
N LEU A 274 -10.19 -21.77 8.85
CA LEU A 274 -10.16 -20.83 9.95
C LEU A 274 -8.74 -20.55 10.47
N VAL A 275 -7.92 -21.57 10.67
CA VAL A 275 -6.51 -21.41 11.09
C VAL A 275 -5.73 -20.64 10.03
N ARG A 276 -5.88 -21.02 8.76
CA ARG A 276 -5.19 -20.35 7.65
C ARG A 276 -5.58 -18.88 7.59
N THR A 277 -6.88 -18.59 7.55
CA THR A 277 -7.37 -17.22 7.52
C THR A 277 -6.91 -16.45 8.75
N SER A 278 -6.97 -17.02 9.96
CA SER A 278 -6.48 -16.37 11.18
C SER A 278 -4.97 -16.09 11.17
N SER A 279 -4.19 -16.93 10.48
CA SER A 279 -2.75 -16.76 10.29
C SER A 279 -2.42 -15.61 9.34
N ASP A 280 -3.33 -15.30 8.42
CA ASP A 280 -3.21 -14.20 7.45
C ASP A 280 -3.47 -12.82 8.07
N TYR A 281 -3.88 -12.74 9.34
CA TYR A 281 -4.06 -11.47 10.04
C TYR A 281 -3.26 -11.40 11.34
N GLU A 282 -2.70 -10.22 11.60
CA GLU A 282 -2.00 -9.93 12.84
C GLU A 282 -2.87 -10.22 14.07
N GLY A 283 -2.32 -10.94 15.05
CA GLY A 283 -3.03 -11.33 16.27
C GLY A 283 -4.20 -12.30 16.04
N GLY A 284 -4.46 -12.72 14.80
CA GLY A 284 -5.57 -13.60 14.47
C GLY A 284 -5.42 -14.99 15.08
N LEU A 285 -4.20 -15.54 15.17
CA LEU A 285 -3.94 -16.80 15.87
C LEU A 285 -4.13 -16.68 17.40
N ASP A 286 -3.76 -15.55 18.00
CA ASP A 286 -3.97 -15.32 19.43
C ASP A 286 -5.46 -15.16 19.75
N GLU A 287 -6.20 -14.49 18.86
CA GLU A 287 -7.65 -14.37 18.91
C GLU A 287 -8.34 -15.73 18.74
N LEU A 288 -7.86 -16.57 17.81
CA LEU A 288 -8.33 -17.94 17.63
C LEU A 288 -8.13 -18.79 18.89
N ILE A 289 -6.96 -18.67 19.54
CA ILE A 289 -6.70 -19.31 20.83
C ILE A 289 -7.63 -18.77 21.92
N GLY A 290 -7.89 -17.47 21.91
CA GLY A 290 -8.86 -16.82 22.80
C GLY A 290 -10.28 -17.37 22.61
N ALA A 291 -10.75 -17.49 21.37
CA ALA A 291 -12.05 -18.06 21.03
C ALA A 291 -12.17 -19.51 21.47
N VAL A 292 -11.14 -20.34 21.23
CA VAL A 292 -11.08 -21.72 21.74
C VAL A 292 -11.21 -21.72 23.27
N ARG A 293 -10.44 -20.89 23.98
CA ARG A 293 -10.50 -20.81 25.46
C ARG A 293 -11.86 -20.35 25.98
N THR A 294 -12.52 -19.43 25.28
CA THR A 294 -13.87 -18.97 25.64
C THR A 294 -14.88 -20.11 25.58
N LEU A 295 -14.80 -20.97 24.56
CA LEU A 295 -15.78 -22.05 24.35
C LEU A 295 -15.50 -23.32 25.17
N VAL A 296 -14.23 -23.66 25.42
CA VAL A 296 -13.86 -24.92 26.08
C VAL A 296 -13.05 -24.77 27.38
N GLY A 297 -12.87 -23.53 27.86
CA GLY A 297 -12.06 -23.20 29.01
C GLY A 297 -10.55 -23.40 28.79
N ASP A 298 -9.75 -23.18 29.84
CA ASP A 298 -8.30 -23.44 29.81
C ASP A 298 -8.00 -24.94 29.94
N SER A 299 -8.42 -25.70 28.94
CA SER A 299 -8.21 -27.15 28.85
C SER A 299 -6.78 -27.51 28.44
N ARG A 300 -6.40 -28.78 28.63
CA ARG A 300 -5.10 -29.30 28.14
C ARG A 300 -4.94 -29.09 26.63
N ALA A 301 -6.02 -29.23 25.87
CA ALA A 301 -6.02 -29.02 24.43
C ALA A 301 -5.77 -27.54 24.07
N ALA A 302 -6.44 -26.59 24.75
CA ALA A 302 -6.21 -25.16 24.55
C ALA A 302 -4.76 -24.74 24.85
N ARG A 303 -4.17 -25.27 25.93
CA ARG A 303 -2.75 -25.05 26.26
C ARG A 303 -1.80 -25.67 25.22
N SER A 304 -2.13 -26.84 24.69
CA SER A 304 -1.36 -27.51 23.64
C SER A 304 -1.35 -26.69 22.34
N ILE A 305 -2.50 -26.19 21.90
CA ILE A 305 -2.61 -25.34 20.71
C ILE A 305 -1.75 -24.07 20.87
N ALA A 306 -1.83 -23.42 22.04
CA ALA A 306 -1.05 -22.23 22.31
C ALA A 306 0.46 -22.52 22.40
N ALA A 307 0.87 -23.69 22.90
CA ALA A 307 2.27 -24.10 22.91
C ALA A 307 2.80 -24.39 21.51
N GLU A 308 1.97 -24.98 20.65
CA GLU A 308 2.32 -25.30 19.27
C GLU A 308 2.54 -24.04 18.43
N VAL A 309 1.66 -23.04 18.59
CA VAL A 309 1.82 -21.72 17.96
C VAL A 309 3.14 -21.06 18.40
N ARG A 310 3.48 -21.10 19.70
CA ARG A 310 4.77 -20.60 20.20
C ARG A 310 5.98 -21.37 19.66
N ARG A 311 5.87 -22.69 19.50
CA ARG A 311 6.95 -23.51 18.90
C ARG A 311 7.22 -23.09 17.46
N PHE A 312 6.17 -22.88 16.66
CA PHE A 312 6.31 -22.40 15.28
C PHE A 312 6.99 -21.03 15.21
N GLU A 313 6.69 -20.13 16.16
CA GLU A 313 7.36 -18.83 16.28
C GLU A 313 8.86 -18.94 16.63
N GLU A 314 9.27 -19.97 17.36
CA GLU A 314 10.68 -20.22 17.69
C GLU A 314 11.44 -20.84 16.50
N GLU A 315 10.76 -21.64 15.67
CA GLU A 315 11.32 -22.26 14.47
C GLU A 315 11.53 -21.26 13.32
N GLU A 316 10.66 -20.27 13.16
CA GLU A 316 10.85 -19.19 12.16
C GLU A 316 11.99 -18.22 12.50
N ARG A 317 12.42 -18.16 13.77
CA ARG A 317 13.50 -17.27 14.24
C ARG A 317 14.90 -17.89 14.12
N ARG A 318 15.01 -19.15 13.70
CA ARG A 318 16.27 -19.89 13.54
C ARG A 318 16.66 -20.01 12.07
#